data_AF-A0A540K405-F1
#
_entry.id   AF-A0A540K405-F1
#
_cell.length_a   1.000
_cell.length_b   1.000
_cell.length_c   1.000
_cell.angle_alpha   90.00
_cell.angle_beta   90.00
_cell.angle_gamma   90.00
#
_symmetry.space_group_name_H-M   'P 1'
#
loop_
_entity.id
_entity.type
_entity.pdbx_description
1 polymer ?
#
loop_
_entity_poly.entity_id
_entity_poly.type
_entity_poly.pdbx_seq_one_letter_code
_entity_poly.pdbx_strand_id
1 'polypeptide(L)'
;METEGAATVTMRNNTDTPKAIIHKKFGSTACYKVEEVHEPPQNGCPQLAIMQKGPCLYRCTLQLPEVTVISGTFKKKKDAEQSAAELALEKVCLFSFL
;
A
#
# COMPACT_ATOMS: atom_id res chain seq x y z
N MET A 1 -6.97 -7.07 44.53
CA MET A 1 -7.40 -7.91 43.40
C MET A 1 -8.75 -7.33 43.03
N GLU A 2 -8.96 -6.63 41.93
CA GLU A 2 -8.50 -6.89 40.57
C GLU A 2 -8.13 -5.58 39.85
N THR A 3 -6.97 -5.62 39.23
CA THR A 3 -6.52 -4.72 38.17
C THR A 3 -7.27 -5.06 36.90
N GLU A 4 -7.94 -4.09 36.29
CA GLU A 4 -8.10 -4.04 34.84
C GLU A 4 -8.50 -2.61 34.46
N GLY A 5 -7.50 -1.72 34.57
CA GLY A 5 -7.52 -0.47 33.83
C GLY A 5 -7.41 -0.83 32.36
N ALA A 6 -8.56 -0.90 31.68
CA ALA A 6 -8.63 -0.86 30.24
C ALA A 6 -8.00 0.46 29.81
N ALA A 7 -6.70 0.42 29.53
CA ALA A 7 -5.99 1.51 28.90
C ALA A 7 -6.57 1.64 27.50
N THR A 8 -7.61 2.47 27.41
CA THR A 8 -8.07 3.06 26.17
C THR A 8 -6.83 3.71 25.56
N VAL A 9 -6.25 3.01 24.58
CA VAL A 9 -5.21 3.56 23.72
C VAL A 9 -5.84 4.82 23.15
N THR A 10 -5.44 5.93 23.74
CA THR A 10 -5.87 7.27 23.36
C THR A 10 -5.33 7.43 21.96
N MET A 11 -6.19 7.18 20.96
CA MET A 11 -5.93 7.46 19.57
C MET A 11 -5.76 8.98 19.47
N ARG A 12 -4.54 9.45 19.72
CA ARG A 12 -4.17 10.85 19.55
C ARG A 12 -4.43 11.16 18.09
N ASN A 13 -5.40 12.03 17.85
CA ASN A 13 -5.80 12.55 16.54
C ASN A 13 -4.66 13.38 15.91
N ASN A 14 -3.55 12.74 15.57
CA ASN A 14 -2.73 13.15 14.46
C ASN A 14 -3.21 12.31 13.29
N THR A 15 -3.78 12.94 12.27
CA THR A 15 -4.22 12.29 11.03
C THR A 15 -2.99 11.87 10.22
N ASP A 16 -2.18 10.99 10.77
CA ASP A 16 -1.01 10.43 10.12
C ASP A 16 -1.50 9.63 8.90
N THR A 17 -0.92 9.92 7.74
CA THR A 17 -1.24 9.14 6.54
C THR A 17 -0.87 7.66 6.78
N PRO A 18 -1.55 6.68 6.13
CA PRO A 18 -1.23 5.26 6.25
C PRO A 18 0.28 4.95 6.15
N LYS A 19 0.97 5.57 5.19
CA LYS A 19 2.43 5.42 5.02
C LYS A 19 3.23 5.91 6.23
N ALA A 20 2.80 6.99 6.88
CA ALA A 20 3.44 7.50 8.10
C ALA A 20 3.23 6.54 9.28
N ILE A 21 2.06 5.92 9.39
CA ILE A 21 1.77 4.91 10.43
C ILE A 21 2.66 3.68 10.23
N ILE A 22 2.77 3.16 8.99
CA ILE A 22 3.67 2.04 8.66
C ILE A 22 5.12 2.38 9.03
N HIS A 23 5.60 3.58 8.66
CA HIS A 23 6.96 3.99 9.00
C HIS A 23 7.18 4.09 10.52
N LYS A 24 6.19 4.56 11.29
CA LYS A 24 6.28 4.61 12.75
C LYS A 24 6.31 3.21 13.38
N LYS A 25 5.54 2.25 12.86
CA LYS A 25 5.46 0.87 13.40
C LYS A 25 6.64 -0.01 12.98
N PHE A 26 7.08 0.08 11.73
CA PHE A 26 8.02 -0.87 11.13
C PHE A 26 9.36 -0.23 10.73
N GLY A 27 9.44 1.11 10.67
CA GLY A 27 10.68 1.82 10.35
C GLY A 27 11.34 1.30 9.07
N SER A 28 12.62 0.95 9.17
CA SER A 28 13.43 0.45 8.05
C SER A 28 13.07 -0.96 7.58
N THR A 29 12.27 -1.73 8.34
CA THR A 29 11.85 -3.07 7.91
C THR A 29 10.65 -3.03 6.94
N ALA A 30 10.04 -1.86 6.73
CA ALA A 30 9.03 -1.68 5.70
C ALA A 30 9.67 -1.41 4.33
N CYS A 31 9.49 -2.34 3.38
CA CYS A 31 10.04 -2.22 2.04
C CYS A 31 8.91 -1.99 1.02
N TYR A 32 8.90 -0.80 0.42
CA TYR A 32 8.00 -0.44 -0.68
C TYR A 32 8.71 -0.69 -2.02
N LYS A 33 8.09 -1.49 -2.90
CA LYS A 33 8.56 -1.77 -4.26
C LYS A 33 7.49 -1.36 -5.25
N VAL A 34 7.75 -0.30 -6.02
CA VAL A 34 6.82 0.22 -7.03
C VAL A 34 7.24 -0.26 -8.42
N GLU A 35 6.34 -0.92 -9.11
CA GLU A 35 6.51 -1.43 -10.48
C GLU A 35 5.65 -0.62 -11.45
N GLU A 36 6.14 -0.43 -12.68
CA GLU A 36 5.34 0.07 -13.80
C GLU A 36 4.55 -1.09 -14.43
N VAL A 37 3.23 -0.92 -14.50
CA VAL A 37 2.32 -1.85 -15.16
C VAL A 37 1.92 -1.22 -16.50
N HIS A 38 2.26 -1.89 -17.59
CA HIS A 38 1.85 -1.50 -18.93
C HIS A 38 0.57 -2.24 -19.29
N GLU A 39 -0.49 -1.51 -19.61
CA GLU A 39 -1.68 -2.09 -20.20
C GLU A 39 -1.45 -2.35 -21.70
N PRO A 40 -2.01 -3.44 -22.26
CA PRO A 40 -1.97 -3.63 -23.69
C PRO A 40 -2.70 -2.47 -24.40
N PRO A 41 -2.25 -2.05 -25.58
CA PRO A 41 -2.94 -1.02 -26.36
C PRO A 41 -4.40 -1.43 -26.58
N GLN A 42 -5.36 -0.65 -26.08
CA GLN A 42 -6.77 -1.02 -26.17
C GLN A 42 -7.30 -1.00 -27.61
N ASN A 43 -6.70 -0.20 -28.51
CA ASN A 43 -7.14 -0.03 -29.91
C ASN A 43 -5.96 0.05 -30.89
N GLY A 44 -5.05 -0.93 -30.88
CA GLY A 44 -3.98 -0.99 -31.88
C GLY A 44 -4.54 -1.36 -33.26
N CYS A 45 -4.51 -0.44 -34.23
CA CYS A 45 -4.66 -0.81 -35.63
C CYS A 45 -3.49 -1.77 -35.98
N PRO A 46 -3.74 -3.01 -36.43
CA PRO A 46 -2.69 -4.03 -36.59
C PRO A 46 -1.61 -3.67 -37.62
N GLN A 47 -1.79 -2.61 -38.40
CA GLN A 47 -0.97 -2.27 -39.55
C GLN A 47 0.07 -1.16 -39.31
N LEU A 48 0.16 -0.61 -38.11
CA LEU A 48 1.19 0.36 -37.73
C LEU A 48 1.81 -0.08 -36.40
N ALA A 49 2.94 -0.80 -36.47
CA ALA A 49 3.72 -1.24 -35.33
C ALA A 49 4.43 -0.08 -34.60
N ILE A 50 3.68 0.95 -34.22
CA ILE A 50 4.15 2.01 -33.34
C ILE A 50 3.78 1.57 -31.92
N MET A 51 4.78 1.21 -31.12
CA MET A 51 4.56 1.06 -29.68
C MET A 51 4.17 2.41 -29.10
N GLN A 52 2.88 2.71 -29.06
CA GLN A 52 2.37 3.81 -28.27
C GLN A 52 2.52 3.39 -26.81
N LYS A 53 3.49 3.99 -26.11
CA LYS A 53 3.63 3.80 -24.67
C LYS A 53 2.35 4.33 -24.03
N GLY A 54 1.45 3.41 -23.68
CA GLY A 54 0.21 3.74 -22.98
C GLY A 54 0.50 4.44 -21.65
N PRO A 55 -0.52 5.01 -21.00
CA PRO A 55 -0.34 5.63 -19.69
C PRO A 55 0.29 4.63 -18.73
N CYS A 56 1.46 4.97 -18.17
CA CYS A 56 2.12 4.15 -17.16
C CYS A 56 1.21 4.05 -15.93
N LEU A 57 0.79 2.83 -15.59
CA LEU A 57 0.20 2.54 -14.30
C LEU A 57 1.28 2.07 -13.33
N TYR A 58 1.01 2.19 -12.04
CA TYR A 58 1.93 1.82 -10.97
C TYR A 58 1.24 0.88 -10.00
N ARG A 59 1.98 -0.11 -9.55
CA ARG A 59 1.57 -1.04 -8.51
C ARG A 59 2.66 -1.07 -7.44
N CYS A 60 2.27 -1.07 -6.18
CA CYS A 60 3.19 -1.13 -5.07
C CYS A 60 3.04 -2.46 -4.32
N THR A 61 4.15 -3.16 -4.15
CA THR A 61 4.28 -4.24 -3.17
C THR A 61 4.88 -3.67 -1.90
N LEU A 62 4.18 -3.82 -0.76
CA LEU A 62 4.70 -3.48 0.56
C LEU A 62 5.01 -4.77 1.31
N GLN A 63 6.28 -4.95 1.63
CA GLN A 63 6.78 -6.06 2.45
C GLN A 63 7.02 -5.55 3.87
N LEU A 64 6.35 -6.17 4.84
CA LEU A 64 6.54 -5.97 6.27
C LEU A 64 7.01 -7.31 6.88
N PRO A 65 7.56 -7.31 8.10
CA PRO A 65 7.93 -8.55 8.79
C PRO A 65 6.77 -9.54 8.94
N GLU A 66 5.55 -9.03 9.10
CA GLU A 66 4.35 -9.83 9.38
C GLU A 66 3.58 -10.21 8.10
N VAL A 67 3.55 -9.32 7.10
CA VAL A 67 2.68 -9.45 5.93
C VAL A 67 3.34 -8.91 4.67
N THR A 68 2.95 -9.45 3.53
CA THR A 68 3.18 -8.81 2.23
C THR A 68 1.84 -8.48 1.59
N VAL A 69 1.70 -7.24 1.13
CA VAL A 69 0.49 -6.77 0.42
C VAL A 69 0.88 -6.16 -0.93
N ILE A 70 -0.04 -6.27 -1.88
CA ILE A 70 0.11 -5.73 -3.23
C ILE A 70 -1.08 -4.81 -3.46
N SER A 71 -0.82 -3.56 -3.84
CA SER A 71 -1.87 -2.59 -4.19
C SER A 71 -2.57 -2.95 -5.51
N GLY A 72 -3.69 -2.28 -5.78
CA GLY A 72 -4.19 -2.15 -7.15
C GLY A 72 -3.24 -1.35 -8.06
N THR A 73 -3.66 -1.07 -9.29
CA THR A 73 -2.93 -0.24 -10.24
C THR A 73 -3.41 1.22 -10.20
N PHE A 74 -2.46 2.16 -10.16
CA PHE A 74 -2.74 3.60 -10.02
C PHE A 74 -1.96 4.43 -11.03
N LYS A 75 -2.49 5.60 -11.40
CA LYS A 75 -1.79 6.53 -12.31
C LYS A 75 -0.60 7.25 -11.66
N LYS A 76 -0.47 7.22 -10.33
CA LYS A 76 0.61 7.86 -9.58
C LYS A 76 1.27 6.88 -8.62
N LYS A 77 2.61 6.89 -8.56
CA LYS A 77 3.39 6.05 -7.61
C LYS A 77 2.96 6.25 -6.16
N LYS A 78 2.76 7.51 -5.74
CA LYS A 78 2.36 7.86 -4.37
C LYS A 78 1.01 7.25 -3.98
N ASP A 79 0.07 7.15 -4.92
CA ASP A 79 -1.26 6.60 -4.66
C ASP A 79 -1.18 5.08 -4.49
N ALA A 80 -0.34 4.40 -5.29
CA ALA A 80 -0.05 2.98 -5.13
C ALA A 80 0.60 2.67 -3.77
N GLU A 81 1.56 3.49 -3.34
CA GLU A 81 2.22 3.34 -2.03
C GLU A 81 1.25 3.57 -0.87
N GLN A 82 0.37 4.58 -0.95
CA GLN A 82 -0.65 4.84 0.06
C GLN A 82 -1.65 3.68 0.15
N SER A 83 -2.13 3.19 -1.00
CA SER A 83 -3.03 2.03 -1.04
C SER A 83 -2.39 0.77 -0.47
N ALA A 84 -1.12 0.50 -0.77
CA ALA A 84 -0.40 -0.62 -0.17
C ALA A 84 -0.27 -0.47 1.37
N ALA A 85 -0.04 0.75 1.86
CA ALA A 85 0.01 1.02 3.29
C ALA A 85 -1.35 0.81 3.98
N GLU A 86 -2.45 1.26 3.36
CA GLU A 86 -3.81 1.05 3.85
C GLU A 86 -4.17 -0.44 3.96
N LEU A 87 -3.93 -1.21 2.90
CA LEU A 87 -4.14 -2.66 2.89
C LEU A 87 -3.31 -3.40 3.95
N ALA A 88 -2.07 -2.93 4.19
CA ALA A 88 -1.24 -3.50 5.24
C ALA A 88 -1.80 -3.20 6.63
N LEU A 89 -2.31 -1.99 6.88
CA LEU A 89 -2.94 -1.64 8.15
C LEU A 89 -4.19 -2.47 8.39
N GLU A 90 -5.05 -2.65 7.38
CA GLU A 90 -6.23 -3.53 7.47
C GLU A 90 -5.85 -4.95 7.86
N LYS A 91 -4.81 -5.52 7.23
CA LYS A 91 -4.31 -6.88 7.52
C LYS A 91 -3.74 -6.98 8.93
N VAL A 92 -2.85 -6.08 9.31
CA VAL A 92 -2.15 -6.09 10.61
C VAL A 92 -3.13 -5.83 11.77
N CYS A 93 -4.10 -4.95 11.58
CA CYS A 93 -5.17 -4.73 12.56
C CYS A 93 -6.00 -6.00 12.76
N LEU A 94 -6.34 -6.73 11.69
CA LEU A 94 -7.08 -8.00 11.80
C LEU A 94 -6.31 -9.04 12.63
N PHE A 95 -4.98 -9.15 12.45
CA PHE A 95 -4.15 -10.09 13.21
C PHE A 95 -4.01 -9.76 14.70
N SER A 96 -4.32 -8.53 15.13
CA SER A 96 -4.25 -8.15 16.55
C SER A 96 -5.52 -8.47 17.34
N PHE A 97 -6.59 -8.91 16.67
CA PHE A 97 -7.88 -9.28 17.27
C PHE A 97 -8.20 -10.78 17.22
N LEU A 98 -7.28 -11.60 16.69
CA LEU A 98 -7.36 -13.06 16.59
C LEU A 98 -6.30 -13.70 17.49
#